data_AF-A0A9E1JEF2-F1
#
_entry.id   AF-A0A9E1JEF2-F1
#
_cell.length_a   1.000
_cell.length_b   1.000
_cell.length_c   1.000
_cell.angle_alpha   90.00
_cell.angle_beta   90.00
_cell.angle_gamma   90.00
#
_symmetry.space_group_name_H-M   'P 1'
#
loop_
_entity.id
_entity.type
_entity.pdbx_description
1 polymer ?
#
loop_
_entity_poly.entity_id
_entity_poly.type
_entity_poly.pdbx_seq_one_letter_code
_entity_poly.pdbx_strand_id
1 'polypeptide(L)'
;MIIMVLAIPVMFGIKNYIDRRILGIMTFVASLLHLSLYLIDNNLSLDFILEDLISLRYIQIGYLALLLFIPLFVTSSDALQKKLGSKWLSIHRLIYLILVLSLIHYYLIIKADYLIFSIYLFIILSILLIKKRVYRT
;
A
#
# COMPACT_ATOMS: atom_id res chain seq x y z
N MET A 1 -4.34 5.52 -4.87
CA MET A 1 -4.50 4.24 -4.14
C MET A 1 -4.93 3.05 -5.03
N ILE A 2 -5.89 3.21 -5.95
CA ILE A 2 -6.38 2.14 -6.86
C ILE A 2 -5.28 1.58 -7.78
N ILE A 3 -4.39 2.44 -8.32
CA ILE A 3 -3.27 2.04 -9.20
C ILE A 3 -2.26 1.12 -8.47
N MET A 4 -2.21 1.20 -7.14
CA MET A 4 -1.21 0.56 -6.31
C MET A 4 -1.60 -0.87 -5.91
N VAL A 5 -2.90 -1.12 -5.76
CA VAL A 5 -3.47 -2.47 -5.67
C VAL A 5 -3.38 -3.19 -7.02
N LEU A 6 -3.54 -2.47 -8.14
CA LEU A 6 -3.36 -2.99 -9.50
C LEU A 6 -1.91 -3.38 -9.82
N ALA A 7 -0.93 -2.75 -9.18
CA ALA A 7 0.47 -3.14 -9.35
C ALA A 7 0.73 -4.53 -8.78
N ILE A 8 0.10 -4.91 -7.66
CA ILE A 8 0.32 -6.17 -6.95
C ILE A 8 0.11 -7.42 -7.84
N PRO A 9 -0.98 -7.54 -8.63
CA PRO A 9 -1.16 -8.57 -9.66
C PRO A 9 -0.05 -8.61 -10.71
N VAL A 10 0.42 -7.45 -11.16
CA VAL A 10 1.52 -7.33 -12.13
C VAL A 10 2.84 -7.85 -11.52
N MET A 11 3.04 -7.70 -10.20
CA MET A 11 4.23 -8.20 -9.48
C MET A 11 4.38 -9.74 -9.48
N PHE A 12 3.33 -10.48 -9.83
CA PHE A 12 3.34 -11.96 -9.76
C PHE A 12 3.29 -12.66 -11.13
N GLY A 13 2.77 -12.01 -12.17
CA GLY A 13 2.73 -12.56 -13.53
C GLY A 13 4.03 -12.39 -14.32
N ILE A 14 4.84 -11.37 -13.99
CA ILE A 14 6.03 -11.00 -14.76
C ILE A 14 7.28 -11.31 -13.95
N LYS A 15 7.52 -12.61 -13.71
CA LYS A 15 8.62 -13.10 -12.85
C LYS A 15 10.03 -12.70 -13.33
N ASN A 16 10.16 -12.16 -14.56
CA ASN A 16 11.44 -11.91 -15.23
C ASN A 16 11.77 -10.43 -15.56
N TYR A 17 10.90 -9.45 -15.32
CA TYR A 17 11.16 -8.08 -15.80
C TYR A 17 11.17 -6.97 -14.75
N ILE A 18 10.57 -7.15 -13.57
CA ILE A 18 10.42 -6.06 -12.60
C ILE A 18 10.87 -6.49 -11.20
N ASP A 19 11.86 -5.78 -10.66
CA ASP A 19 12.34 -5.97 -9.29
C ASP A 19 11.25 -5.54 -8.28
N ARG A 20 10.98 -6.42 -7.30
CA ARG A 20 10.05 -6.20 -6.20
C ARG A 20 10.40 -4.96 -5.38
N ARG A 21 11.69 -4.63 -5.27
CA ARG A 21 12.17 -3.42 -4.58
C ARG A 21 11.73 -2.16 -5.31
N ILE A 22 11.92 -2.10 -6.63
CA ILE A 22 11.53 -0.96 -7.46
C ILE A 22 10.01 -0.74 -7.35
N LEU A 23 9.23 -1.82 -7.41
CA LEU A 23 7.78 -1.76 -7.23
C LEU A 23 7.38 -1.19 -5.86
N GLY A 24 8.02 -1.64 -4.78
CA GLY A 24 7.78 -1.10 -3.44
C GLY A 24 8.10 0.40 -3.33
N ILE A 25 9.17 0.85 -3.98
CA ILE A 25 9.55 2.27 -4.06
C ILE A 25 8.51 3.07 -4.85
N MET A 26 8.14 2.62 -6.05
CA MET A 26 7.14 3.28 -6.89
C MET A 26 5.78 3.41 -6.17
N THR A 27 5.40 2.36 -5.46
CA THR A 27 4.21 2.26 -4.62
C THR A 27 4.23 3.32 -3.50
N PHE A 28 5.35 3.46 -2.79
CA PHE A 28 5.51 4.51 -1.79
C PHE A 28 5.43 5.91 -2.39
N VAL A 29 6.16 6.17 -3.49
CA VAL A 29 6.14 7.48 -4.17
C VAL A 29 4.75 7.84 -4.68
N ALA A 30 4.03 6.89 -5.27
CA ALA A 30 2.65 7.09 -5.72
C ALA A 30 1.69 7.41 -4.55
N SER A 31 1.94 6.83 -3.36
CA SER A 31 1.17 7.16 -2.15
C SER A 31 1.46 8.57 -1.67
N LEU A 32 2.72 9.00 -1.73
CA LEU A 32 3.11 10.35 -1.37
C LEU A 32 2.49 11.37 -2.33
N LEU A 33 2.54 11.10 -3.63
CA LEU A 33 1.87 11.92 -4.64
C LEU A 33 0.36 12.00 -4.41
N HIS A 34 -0.29 10.89 -4.04
CA HIS A 34 -1.70 10.88 -3.70
C HIS A 34 -2.01 11.80 -2.51
N LEU A 35 -1.20 11.74 -1.46
CA LEU A 35 -1.32 12.66 -0.33
C LEU A 35 -1.10 14.11 -0.79
N SER A 36 -0.05 14.36 -1.59
CA SER A 36 0.25 15.71 -2.09
C SER A 36 -0.90 16.30 -2.90
N LEU A 37 -1.55 15.51 -3.76
CA LEU A 37 -2.73 15.96 -4.52
C LEU A 37 -3.89 16.30 -3.58
N TYR A 38 -4.18 15.45 -2.58
CA TYR A 38 -5.19 15.77 -1.56
C TYR A 38 -4.86 17.07 -0.81
N LEU A 39 -3.60 17.30 -0.45
CA LEU A 39 -3.18 18.55 0.20
C LEU A 39 -3.40 19.76 -0.73
N ILE A 40 -3.03 19.65 -2.00
CA ILE A 40 -3.17 20.72 -3.00
C ILE A 40 -4.65 21.03 -3.25
N ASP A 41 -5.49 20.00 -3.40
CA ASP A 41 -6.93 20.15 -3.63
C ASP A 41 -7.63 20.88 -2.46
N ASN A 42 -7.07 20.77 -1.25
CA ASN A 42 -7.55 21.45 -0.06
C ASN A 42 -6.75 22.73 0.27
N ASN A 43 -6.15 23.36 -0.74
CA ASN A 43 -5.39 24.62 -0.64
C ASN A 43 -4.26 24.60 0.41
N LEU A 44 -3.70 23.43 0.72
CA LEU A 44 -2.68 23.25 1.76
C LEU A 44 -3.12 23.75 3.16
N SER A 45 -4.43 23.81 3.42
CA SER A 45 -4.97 24.29 4.69
C SER A 45 -4.76 23.26 5.80
N LEU A 46 -3.82 23.54 6.71
CA LEU A 46 -3.49 22.64 7.83
C LEU A 46 -4.68 22.44 8.77
N ASP A 47 -5.47 23.47 9.01
CA ASP A 47 -6.65 23.39 9.88
C ASP A 47 -7.69 22.42 9.29
N PHE A 48 -7.93 22.52 7.98
CA PHE A 48 -8.83 21.61 7.27
C PHE A 48 -8.34 20.16 7.36
N ILE A 49 -7.04 19.94 7.13
CA ILE A 49 -6.44 18.60 7.17
C ILE A 49 -6.53 18.00 8.59
N LEU A 50 -6.32 18.81 9.63
CA LEU A 50 -6.42 18.36 11.01
C LEU A 50 -7.87 18.00 11.37
N GLU A 51 -8.83 18.82 10.94
CA GLU A 51 -10.25 18.54 11.13
C GLU A 51 -10.66 17.25 10.42
N ASP A 52 -10.22 17.06 9.18
CA ASP A 52 -10.43 15.86 8.37
C ASP A 52 -9.78 14.62 9.02
N LEU A 53 -8.55 14.76 9.52
CA LEU A 53 -7.84 13.68 10.21
C LEU A 53 -8.56 13.24 11.49
N ILE A 54 -9.21 14.17 12.21
CA ILE A 54 -9.96 13.84 13.43
C ILE A 54 -11.34 13.27 13.08
N SER A 55 -11.99 13.83 12.06
CA SER A 55 -13.41 13.58 11.78
C SER A 55 -13.65 12.40 10.85
N LEU A 56 -12.70 12.07 9.98
CA LEU A 56 -12.91 11.13 8.87
C LEU A 56 -12.07 9.87 9.04
N ARG A 57 -12.74 8.76 9.38
CA ARG A 57 -12.10 7.45 9.58
C ARG A 57 -11.30 6.97 8.37
N TYR A 58 -11.77 7.25 7.14
CA TYR A 58 -11.05 6.83 5.95
C TYR A 58 -9.69 7.53 5.84
N ILE A 59 -9.62 8.82 6.19
CA ILE A 59 -8.37 9.58 6.19
C ILE A 59 -7.41 9.02 7.23
N GLN A 60 -7.88 8.76 8.45
CA GLN A 60 -7.06 8.14 9.51
C GLN A 60 -6.40 6.84 9.07
N ILE A 61 -7.17 5.95 8.42
CA ILE A 61 -6.66 4.66 7.95
C ILE A 61 -5.65 4.86 6.81
N GLY A 62 -5.89 5.80 5.90
CA GLY A 62 -4.94 6.17 4.84
C GLY A 62 -3.61 6.68 5.39
N TYR A 63 -3.66 7.60 6.36
CA TYR A 63 -2.46 8.11 7.04
C TYR A 63 -1.71 7.02 7.79
N LEU A 64 -2.41 6.14 8.51
CA LEU A 64 -1.79 5.03 9.21
C LEU A 64 -1.06 4.07 8.25
N ALA A 65 -1.68 3.76 7.11
CA ALA A 65 -1.07 2.94 6.07
C ALA A 65 0.21 3.60 5.52
N LEU A 66 0.17 4.92 5.26
CA LEU A 66 1.32 5.67 4.77
C LEU A 66 2.46 5.70 5.80
N LEU A 67 2.14 5.94 7.08
CA LEU A 67 3.11 5.93 8.18
C LEU A 67 3.83 4.59 8.32
N LEU A 68 3.08 3.48 8.22
CA LEU A 68 3.66 2.13 8.24
C LEU A 68 4.51 1.84 6.99
N PHE A 69 4.31 2.56 5.89
CA PHE A 69 5.09 2.41 4.66
C PHE A 69 6.47 3.05 4.74
N ILE A 70 6.63 4.12 5.53
CA ILE A 70 7.90 4.84 5.72
C ILE A 70 9.06 3.89 6.09
N PRO A 71 8.95 3.03 7.13
CA PRO A 71 10.06 2.13 7.48
C PRO A 71 10.42 1.15 6.37
N LEU A 72 9.47 0.73 5.53
CA LEU A 72 9.73 -0.16 4.38
C LEU A 72 10.52 0.56 3.30
N PHE A 73 10.14 1.81 3.00
CA PHE A 73 10.87 2.63 2.04
C PHE A 73 12.30 2.93 2.51
N VAL A 74 12.45 3.36 3.78
CA VAL A 74 13.76 3.67 4.36
C VAL A 74 14.67 2.43 4.39
N THR A 75 14.14 1.26 4.71
CA THR A 75 14.92 0.01 4.80
C THR A 75 15.04 -0.74 3.47
N SER A 76 14.70 -0.10 2.35
CA SER A 76 14.78 -0.69 1.02
C SER A 76 16.20 -0.75 0.43
N SER A 77 17.23 -0.22 1.12
CA SER A 77 18.62 -0.22 0.63
C SER A 77 19.40 -1.49 0.97
N ASP A 78 20.33 -1.90 0.10
CA ASP A 78 21.14 -3.11 0.29
C ASP A 78 22.00 -3.05 1.56
N ALA A 79 22.47 -1.85 1.92
CA ALA A 79 23.21 -1.62 3.15
C ALA A 79 22.36 -1.90 4.39
N LEU A 80 21.11 -1.44 4.42
CA LEU A 80 20.19 -1.65 5.54
C LEU A 80 19.67 -3.09 5.58
N GLN A 81 19.44 -3.71 4.42
CA GLN A 81 19.09 -5.13 4.35
C GLN A 81 20.19 -6.00 4.97
N LYS A 82 21.45 -5.76 4.60
CA LYS A 82 22.60 -6.48 5.17
C LYS A 82 22.78 -6.19 6.67
N LYS A 83 22.61 -4.93 7.09
CA LYS A 83 22.77 -4.50 8.50
C LYS A 83 21.68 -5.06 9.42
N LEU A 84 20.43 -5.14 8.96
CA LEU A 84 19.29 -5.58 9.77
C LEU A 84 19.10 -7.09 9.79
N GLY A 85 19.62 -7.82 8.79
CA GLY A 85 19.55 -9.28 8.72
C GLY A 85 18.11 -9.80 8.84
N SER A 86 17.84 -10.68 9.80
CA SER A 86 16.52 -11.27 10.01
C SER A 86 15.44 -10.25 10.42
N LYS A 87 15.80 -9.13 11.05
CA LYS A 87 14.85 -8.06 11.40
C LYS A 87 14.29 -7.36 10.16
N TRP A 88 15.05 -7.33 9.05
CA TRP A 88 14.60 -6.75 7.79
C TRP A 88 13.33 -7.43 7.26
N LEU A 89 13.29 -8.76 7.32
CA LEU A 89 12.11 -9.54 6.95
C LEU A 89 10.90 -9.21 7.83
N SER A 90 11.12 -9.05 9.14
CA SER A 90 10.05 -8.69 10.07
C SER A 90 9.45 -7.31 9.77
N ILE A 91 10.27 -6.33 9.44
CA ILE A 91 9.82 -5.00 9.03
C ILE A 91 9.04 -5.10 7.71
N HIS A 92 9.59 -5.80 6.72
CA HIS A 92 8.95 -5.91 5.40
C HIS A 92 7.66 -6.72 5.41
N ARG A 93 7.39 -7.53 6.46
CA ARG A 93 6.07 -8.16 6.65
C ARG A 93 4.94 -7.16 6.91
N LEU A 94 5.23 -5.92 7.33
CA LEU A 94 4.20 -4.89 7.48
C LEU A 94 3.49 -4.58 6.15
N ILE A 95 4.06 -4.96 4.99
CA ILE A 95 3.40 -4.81 3.69
C ILE A 95 2.03 -5.49 3.65
N TYR A 96 1.85 -6.61 4.36
CA TYR A 96 0.56 -7.29 4.43
C TYR A 96 -0.46 -6.48 5.23
N LEU A 97 -0.03 -5.82 6.31
CA LEU A 97 -0.88 -4.92 7.09
C LEU A 97 -1.24 -3.66 6.30
N ILE A 98 -0.26 -3.06 5.62
CA ILE A 98 -0.46 -1.90 4.74
C ILE A 98 -1.45 -2.22 3.63
N LEU A 99 -1.38 -3.43 3.05
CA LEU A 99 -2.33 -3.90 2.04
C LEU A 99 -3.76 -3.93 2.58
N VAL A 100 -3.96 -4.48 3.78
CA VAL A 100 -5.27 -4.54 4.44
C VAL A 100 -5.79 -3.14 4.74
N LEU A 101 -4.96 -2.27 5.32
CA LEU A 101 -5.35 -0.89 5.63
C LEU A 101 -5.72 -0.11 4.36
N SER A 102 -4.96 -0.28 3.27
CA SER A 102 -5.25 0.33 1.97
C SER A 102 -6.61 -0.13 1.42
N LEU A 103 -6.97 -1.40 1.58
CA LEU A 103 -8.26 -1.92 1.16
C LEU A 103 -9.41 -1.33 1.99
N ILE A 104 -9.23 -1.24 3.31
CA ILE A 104 -10.23 -0.65 4.21
C ILE A 104 -10.39 0.85 3.89
N HIS A 105 -9.28 1.57 3.72
CA HIS A 105 -9.31 2.99 3.32
C HIS A 105 -10.11 3.18 2.02
N TYR A 106 -9.89 2.31 1.04
CA TYR A 106 -10.62 2.38 -0.23
C TYR A 106 -12.10 2.10 -0.03
N TYR A 107 -12.43 1.01 0.68
CA TYR A 107 -13.81 0.61 0.97
C TYR A 107 -14.63 1.73 1.62
N LEU A 108 -14.03 2.49 2.54
CA LEU A 108 -14.71 3.59 3.23
C LEU A 108 -14.94 4.82 2.34
N ILE A 109 -14.22 4.96 1.22
CA ILE A 109 -14.40 6.08 0.27
C ILE A 109 -15.54 5.80 -0.71
N ILE A 110 -15.74 4.54 -1.11
CA ILE A 110 -16.69 4.18 -2.16
C ILE A 110 -18.12 4.27 -1.61
N LYS A 111 -18.94 5.14 -2.20
CA LYS A 111 -20.32 5.37 -1.75
C LYS A 111 -21.40 4.58 -2.50
N ALA A 112 -21.08 3.87 -3.60
CA ALA A 112 -22.09 3.07 -4.33
C ALA A 112 -21.55 1.96 -5.25
N ASP A 113 -20.31 2.06 -5.77
CA ASP A 113 -19.77 1.09 -6.74
C ASP A 113 -18.96 -0.05 -6.10
N TYR A 114 -19.67 -1.00 -5.48
CA TYR A 114 -19.06 -2.20 -4.88
C TYR A 114 -18.53 -3.21 -5.92
N LEU A 115 -18.98 -3.12 -7.18
CA LEU A 115 -18.55 -4.04 -8.24
C LEU A 115 -17.04 -3.94 -8.47
N ILE A 116 -16.53 -2.72 -8.61
CA ILE A 116 -15.10 -2.44 -8.76
C ILE A 116 -14.31 -2.92 -7.53
N PHE A 117 -14.82 -2.65 -6.32
CA PHE A 117 -14.22 -3.17 -5.08
C PHE A 117 -14.13 -4.70 -5.03
N SER A 118 -15.22 -5.38 -5.39
CA SER A 118 -15.31 -6.85 -5.33
C SER A 118 -14.35 -7.53 -6.32
N ILE A 119 -14.20 -6.97 -7.52
CA ILE A 119 -13.22 -7.43 -8.52
C ILE A 119 -11.80 -7.33 -7.96
N TYR A 120 -11.46 -6.22 -7.30
CA TYR A 120 -10.13 -6.06 -6.70
C TYR A 120 -9.89 -7.03 -5.55
N LEU A 121 -10.86 -7.20 -4.64
CA LEU A 121 -10.74 -8.16 -3.55
C LEU A 121 -10.52 -9.57 -4.07
N PHE A 122 -11.25 -9.96 -5.13
CA PHE A 122 -11.12 -11.27 -5.77
C PHE A 122 -9.74 -11.49 -6.40
N ILE A 123 -9.21 -10.50 -7.10
CA ILE A 123 -7.86 -10.56 -7.70
C ILE A 123 -6.79 -10.75 -6.61
N ILE A 124 -6.83 -9.95 -5.54
CA ILE A 124 -5.84 -10.02 -4.45
C ILE A 124 -5.90 -11.38 -3.74
N LEU A 125 -7.11 -11.86 -3.42
CA LEU A 125 -7.30 -13.17 -2.78
C LEU A 125 -6.77 -14.31 -3.67
N SER A 126 -7.07 -14.27 -4.97
CA SER A 126 -6.59 -15.26 -5.94
C SER A 126 -5.07 -15.35 -5.94
N ILE A 127 -4.38 -14.20 -5.91
CA ILE A 127 -2.92 -14.13 -5.87
C ILE A 127 -2.36 -14.71 -4.56
N LEU A 128 -2.93 -14.34 -3.41
CA LEU A 128 -2.50 -14.85 -2.12
C LEU A 128 -2.64 -16.37 -2.03
N LEU A 129 -3.72 -16.92 -2.61
CA LEU A 129 -3.98 -18.37 -2.66
C LEU A 129 -3.00 -19.12 -3.59
N ILE A 130 -2.71 -18.58 -4.77
CA ILE A 130 -1.72 -19.17 -5.71
C ILE A 130 -0.34 -19.23 -5.04
N LYS A 131 0.06 -18.16 -4.34
CA LYS A 131 1.34 -18.11 -3.62
C LYS A 131 1.40 -19.19 -2.53
N LYS A 132 0.33 -19.40 -1.77
CA LYS A 132 0.28 -20.46 -0.74
C LYS A 132 0.45 -21.86 -1.35
N ARG A 133 0.02 -22.09 -2.59
CA ARG A 133 0.15 -23.37 -3.29
C ARG A 133 1.58 -23.61 -3.80
N VAL A 134 2.23 -22.60 -4.38
CA VAL A 134 3.61 -22.70 -4.93
C VAL A 134 4.69 -22.88 -3.85
N TYR A 135 4.49 -22.33 -2.65
CA TYR A 135 5.46 -22.48 -1.54
C TYR A 135 5.24 -23.76 -0.70
N ARG A 136 4.24 -24.59 -1.05
CA ARG A 136 3.87 -25.80 -0.29
C ARG A 136 4.18 -27.10 -1.05
N THR A 137 4.68 -27.00 -2.29
CA THR A 137 5.23 -28.08 -3.13
C THR A 137 6.73 -27.98 -3.17
#